data_AF-A0A5V3UX72-F1
#
_entry.id   AF-A0A5V3UX72-F1
#
_cell.length_a   1.000
_cell.length_b   1.000
_cell.length_c   1.000
_cell.angle_alpha   90.00
_cell.angle_beta   90.00
_cell.angle_gamma   90.00
#
_symmetry.space_group_name_H-M   'P 1'
#
loop_
_entity.id
_entity.type
_entity.pdbx_description
1 polymer ?
#
loop_
_entity_poly.entity_id
_entity_poly.type
_entity_poly.pdbx_seq_one_letter_code
_entity_poly.pdbx_strand_id
1 'polypeptide(L)' 'MPEEARVQCKGFLFDLDGTLVDSLPAVERAWCSWADRFNLAHDEVLGFIHG' A
#
# COMPACT_ATOMS: atom_id res chain seq x y z
N MET A 1 15.13 -2.20 27.09
CA MET A 1 15.64 -2.40 25.72
C MET A 1 14.91 -3.59 25.16
N PRO A 2 14.23 -3.49 24.00
CA PRO A 2 13.60 -4.66 23.39
C PRO A 2 14.68 -5.70 23.08
N GLU A 3 14.31 -6.97 23.16
CA GLU A 3 15.18 -8.10 22.81
C GLU A 3 15.53 -8.04 21.32
N GLU A 4 16.81 -8.22 20.97
CA GLU A 4 17.25 -8.23 19.57
C GLU A 4 16.75 -9.50 18.87
N ALA A 5 15.82 -9.33 17.91
CA ALA A 5 15.46 -10.41 17.00
C ALA A 5 16.60 -10.66 16.00
N ARG A 6 17.14 -11.88 15.98
CA ARG A 6 18.17 -12.31 15.03
C ARG A 6 17.57 -13.23 13.97
N VAL A 7 17.79 -12.89 12.70
CA VAL A 7 17.36 -13.71 11.55
C VAL A 7 18.59 -14.17 10.78
N GLN A 8 18.69 -15.48 10.53
CA GLN A 8 19.74 -16.04 9.67
C GLN A 8 19.20 -16.20 8.24
N CYS A 9 19.59 -15.30 7.35
CA CYS A 9 19.18 -15.30 5.96
C CYS A 9 20.29 -14.78 5.04
N LYS A 10 20.17 -15.00 3.73
CA LYS A 10 21.10 -14.47 2.74
C LYS A 10 20.86 -12.99 2.41
N GLY A 11 19.69 -12.46 2.75
CA GLY A 11 19.30 -11.08 2.52
C GLY A 11 17.81 -10.87 2.78
N PHE A 12 17.40 -9.61 2.72
CA PHE A 12 16.01 -9.17 2.85
C PHE A 12 15.54 -8.60 1.51
N LEU A 13 14.31 -8.94 1.14
CA LEU A 13 13.60 -8.29 0.05
C LEU A 13 12.47 -7.47 0.67
N PHE A 14 12.53 -6.17 0.47
CA PHE A 14 11.49 -5.26 0.92
C PHE A 14 10.57 -4.96 -0.25
N ASP A 15 9.27 -4.98 0.03
CA ASP A 15 8.30 -4.34 -0.86
C ASP A 15 8.53 -2.82 -0.86
N LEU A 16 7.97 -2.11 -1.84
CA LEU A 16 8.13 -0.67 -1.96
C LEU A 16 7.00 0.07 -1.22
N ASP A 17 5.78 -0.11 -1.71
CA ASP A 17 4.60 0.65 -1.29
C ASP A 17 4.12 0.20 0.09
N GLY A 18 3.97 1.14 1.02
CA GLY A 18 3.59 0.83 2.41
C GLY A 18 4.68 0.12 3.22
N THR A 19 5.84 -0.22 2.61
CA THR A 19 6.99 -0.80 3.31
C THR A 19 8.16 0.18 3.40
N LEU A 20 8.64 0.69 2.25
CA LEU A 20 9.74 1.65 2.21
C LEU A 20 9.24 3.09 2.08
N VAL A 21 8.04 3.28 1.51
CA VAL A 21 7.43 4.60 1.28
C VAL A 21 5.98 4.57 1.73
N ASP A 22 5.55 5.61 2.45
CA ASP A 22 4.12 5.88 2.66
C ASP A 22 3.49 6.40 1.36
N SER A 23 3.06 5.48 0.53
CA SER A 23 2.47 5.75 -0.78
C SER A 23 0.94 5.67 -0.79
N LEU A 24 0.31 5.37 0.36
CA LEU A 24 -1.14 5.24 0.48
C LEU A 24 -1.90 6.45 -0.11
N PRO A 25 -1.52 7.72 0.20
CA PRO A 25 -2.21 8.86 -0.37
C PRO A 25 -2.09 8.96 -1.90
N ALA A 26 -0.98 8.48 -2.48
CA ALA A 26 -0.79 8.49 -3.93
C ALA A 26 -1.63 7.39 -4.61
N VAL A 27 -1.68 6.21 -4.00
CA VAL A 27 -2.50 5.08 -4.45
C VAL A 27 -3.98 5.44 -4.44
N GLU A 28 -4.50 5.98 -3.33
CA GLU A 28 -5.91 6.37 -3.22
C GLU A 28 -6.29 7.42 -4.26
N ARG A 29 -5.47 8.46 -4.46
CA ARG A 29 -5.73 9.49 -5.49
C ARG A 29 -5.79 8.91 -6.90
N ALA A 30 -4.88 7.98 -7.23
CA ALA A 30 -4.83 7.36 -8.54
C ALA A 30 -6.09 6.51 -8.79
N TRP A 31 -6.55 5.78 -7.78
CA TRP A 31 -7.76 4.97 -7.85
C TRP A 31 -9.05 5.80 -7.87
N CYS A 32 -9.16 6.88 -7.09
CA CYS A 32 -10.28 7.83 -7.20
C CYS A 32 -10.34 8.46 -8.60
N SER A 33 -9.19 8.88 -9.15
CA SER A 33 -9.11 9.43 -10.52
C SER A 33 -9.50 8.40 -11.59
N TRP A 34 -9.25 7.12 -11.32
CA TRP A 34 -9.74 6.03 -12.16
C TRP A 34 -11.25 5.87 -12.01
N ALA A 35 -11.80 5.83 -10.79
CA ALA A 35 -13.22 5.70 -10.50
C ALA A 35 -14.08 6.78 -11.18
N ASP A 36 -13.60 8.03 -11.16
CA ASP A 36 -14.24 9.17 -11.83
C ASP A 36 -14.47 8.91 -13.32
N ARG A 37 -13.52 8.25 -14.01
CA ARG A 37 -13.61 7.94 -15.44
C ARG A 37 -14.65 6.87 -15.76
N PHE A 38 -15.04 6.06 -14.78
CA PHE A 38 -16.00 4.96 -14.94
C PHE A 38 -17.30 5.21 -14.19
N ASN A 39 -17.49 6.40 -13.60
CA ASN A 39 -18.66 6.77 -12.80
C ASN A 39 -18.94 5.75 -11.67
N LEU A 40 -17.87 5.32 -11.00
CA LEU A 40 -17.89 4.44 -9.84
C LEU A 40 -17.76 5.25 -8.55
N ALA A 41 -18.40 4.79 -7.48
CA ALA A 41 -18.32 5.46 -6.20
C ALA A 41 -16.93 5.24 -5.55
N HIS A 42 -16.35 6.29 -4.98
CA HIS A 42 -14.98 6.21 -4.43
C HIS A 42 -14.92 5.28 -3.22
N ASP A 43 -15.96 5.25 -2.40
CA ASP A 43 -16.07 4.36 -1.23
C ASP A 43 -16.07 2.88 -1.63
N GLU A 44 -16.75 2.52 -2.73
CA GLU A 44 -16.72 1.17 -3.28
C GLU A 44 -15.31 0.77 -3.76
N VAL A 45 -14.59 1.67 -4.42
CA VAL A 45 -13.23 1.42 -4.92
C VAL A 45 -12.22 1.37 -3.77
N LEU A 46 -12.23 2.36 -2.88
CA LEU A 46 -11.35 2.42 -1.71
C LEU A 46 -11.58 1.24 -0.76
N GLY A 47 -12.81 0.71 -0.68
CA GLY A 47 -13.12 -0.50 0.07
C GLY A 47 -12.48 -1.79 -0.49
N PHE A 48 -11.92 -1.78 -1.70
CA PHE A 48 -11.39 -2.97 -2.39
C PHE A 48 -9.87 -2.93 -2.63
N ILE A 49 -9.29 -1.76 -2.91
CA ILE A 49 -7.93 -1.64 -3.47
C ILE A 49 -6.78 -1.94 -2.49
N HIS A 50 -7.04 -2.04 -1.19
CA HIS A 50 -5.99 -2.16 -0.17
C HIS A 50 -5.50 -3.60 0.09
N GLY A 51 -6.10 -4.60 -0.56
CA GLY A 51 -5.72 -6.01 -0.43
C GLY A 51 -6.26 -6.69 0.83
#